data_AF-A0A937NX95-F1
#
_entry.id   AF-A0A937NX95-F1
#
_cell.length_a   1.000
_cell.length_b   1.000
_cell.length_c   1.000
_cell.angle_alpha   90.00
_cell.angle_beta   90.00
_cell.angle_gamma   90.00
#
_symmetry.space_group_name_H-M   'P 1'
#
loop_
_entity.id
_entity.type
_entity.pdbx_description
1 polymer ?
#
loop_
_entity_poly.entity_id
_entity_poly.type
_entity_poly.pdbx_seq_one_letter_code
_entity_poly.pdbx_strand_id
1 'polypeptide(L)'
;MTQLPEWLPPMVRVDPWGQDTFDILYSIFERDFKFNQPLYSGKPVWFFPEMEGDKESIFWHLTHREDKKTGERLPDMRRCERLPWIKAVIENRDKPELLNWDYKEGDGSVKTYLWLK
;
A
#
# COMPACT_ATOMS: atom_id res chain seq x y z
N MET A 1 -16.86 2.04 18.07
CA MET A 1 -16.23 2.39 16.78
C MET A 1 -14.91 3.05 17.12
N THR A 2 -13.79 2.39 16.90
CA THR A 2 -12.47 3.00 17.10
C THR A 2 -12.30 4.07 16.02
N GLN A 3 -12.06 5.30 16.45
CA GLN A 3 -11.76 6.43 15.57
C GLN A 3 -10.44 6.14 14.85
N LEU A 4 -10.35 6.45 13.55
CA LEU A 4 -9.09 6.33 12.82
C LEU A 4 -8.05 7.29 13.43
N PRO A 5 -6.77 6.91 13.48
CA PRO A 5 -5.74 7.79 14.03
C PRO A 5 -5.65 9.10 13.22
N GLU A 6 -5.39 10.21 13.90
CA GLU A 6 -5.32 11.55 13.27
C GLU A 6 -4.19 11.67 12.23
N TRP A 7 -3.13 10.89 12.40
CA TRP A 7 -1.99 10.85 11.48
C TRP A 7 -2.27 10.06 10.20
N LEU A 8 -3.39 9.33 10.13
CA LEU A 8 -3.73 8.53 8.98
C LEU A 8 -4.45 9.40 7.94
N PRO A 9 -3.97 9.45 6.69
CA PRO A 9 -4.61 10.26 5.66
C PRO A 9 -6.02 9.75 5.34
N PRO A 10 -6.91 10.61 4.83
CA PRO A 10 -8.24 10.20 4.41
C PRO A 10 -8.14 9.13 3.31
N MET A 11 -9.13 8.23 3.28
CA MET A 11 -9.25 7.26 2.19
C MET A 11 -9.53 7.96 0.85
N VAL A 12 -9.03 7.39 -0.23
CA VAL A 12 -9.36 7.82 -1.59
C VAL A 12 -10.76 7.34 -1.94
N ARG A 13 -11.57 8.22 -2.54
CA ARG A 13 -12.85 7.82 -3.13
C ARG A 13 -12.58 7.07 -4.43
N VAL A 14 -13.03 5.82 -4.52
CA VAL A 14 -12.84 4.95 -5.70
C VAL A 14 -14.13 4.62 -6.45
N ASP A 15 -15.26 5.17 -5.99
CA ASP A 15 -16.58 4.99 -6.59
C ASP A 15 -17.10 6.33 -7.17
N PRO A 16 -17.45 6.40 -8.46
CA PRO A 16 -17.42 5.31 -9.44
C PRO A 16 -16.00 4.89 -9.85
N TRP A 17 -15.82 3.60 -10.17
CA TRP A 17 -14.57 3.11 -10.73
C TRP A 17 -14.44 3.53 -12.20
N GLY A 18 -13.27 4.04 -12.59
CA GLY A 18 -12.98 4.49 -13.95
C GLY A 18 -11.54 4.95 -14.11
N GLN A 19 -11.22 5.48 -15.29
CA GLN A 19 -9.86 5.96 -15.61
C GLN A 19 -9.40 7.04 -14.65
N ASP A 20 -10.25 8.02 -14.32
CA ASP A 20 -9.91 9.11 -13.39
C ASP A 20 -9.51 8.57 -12.00
N THR A 21 -10.24 7.57 -11.49
CA THR A 21 -9.92 6.90 -10.22
C THR A 21 -8.55 6.24 -10.30
N PHE A 22 -8.25 5.59 -11.42
CA PHE A 22 -6.99 4.91 -11.64
C PHE A 22 -5.82 5.91 -11.74
N ASP A 23 -6.00 7.03 -12.44
CA ASP A 23 -4.98 8.09 -12.56
C ASP A 23 -4.71 8.75 -11.20
N ILE A 24 -5.73 8.95 -10.38
CA ILE A 24 -5.57 9.43 -9.00
C ILE A 24 -4.72 8.45 -8.18
N LEU A 25 -5.04 7.15 -8.22
CA LEU A 25 -4.28 6.14 -7.50
C LEU A 25 -2.83 6.07 -7.96
N TYR A 26 -2.59 6.16 -9.27
CA TYR A 26 -1.25 6.17 -9.80
C TYR A 26 -0.47 7.42 -9.35
N SER A 27 -1.09 8.60 -9.39
CA SER A 27 -0.45 9.84 -8.90
C SER A 27 -0.04 9.77 -7.43
N ILE A 28 -0.85 9.11 -6.59
CA ILE A 28 -0.53 8.85 -5.18
C ILE A 28 0.66 7.91 -5.07
N PHE A 29 0.67 6.82 -5.85
CA PHE A 29 1.79 5.90 -5.89
C PHE A 29 3.09 6.59 -6.31
N GLU A 30 3.07 7.39 -7.37
CA GLU A 30 4.26 8.10 -7.83
C GLU A 30 4.76 9.08 -6.78
N ARG A 31 3.86 9.87 -6.19
CA ARG A 31 4.18 10.79 -5.10
C ARG A 31 4.84 10.05 -3.94
N ASP A 32 4.23 8.97 -3.46
CA ASP A 32 4.58 8.33 -2.20
C ASP A 32 5.72 7.30 -2.31
N PHE A 33 6.00 6.78 -3.49
CA PHE A 33 7.00 5.71 -3.67
C PHE A 33 8.07 6.05 -4.71
N LYS A 34 7.77 6.80 -5.77
CA LYS A 34 8.78 7.17 -6.78
C LYS A 34 9.53 8.44 -6.38
N PHE A 35 8.79 9.48 -5.99
CA PHE A 35 9.37 10.80 -5.74
C PHE A 35 9.66 11.07 -4.27
N ASN A 36 8.96 10.41 -3.35
CA ASN A 36 9.14 10.60 -1.91
C ASN A 36 9.06 9.27 -1.17
N GLN A 37 10.09 8.42 -1.32
CA GLN A 37 10.12 7.08 -0.73
C GLN A 37 9.84 7.10 0.79
N PRO A 38 9.04 6.16 1.32
CA PRO A 38 8.80 6.07 2.75
C PRO A 38 10.08 5.72 3.50
N LEU A 39 10.22 6.25 4.71
CA LEU A 39 11.32 5.91 5.61
C LEU A 39 10.84 4.99 6.73
N TYR A 40 11.41 3.79 6.82
CA TYR A 40 11.24 2.89 7.94
C TYR A 40 12.44 3.01 8.89
N SER A 41 12.23 3.59 10.07
CA SER A 41 13.32 3.84 11.04
C SER A 41 14.51 4.58 10.41
N GLY A 42 14.22 5.63 9.63
CA GLY A 42 15.20 6.43 8.90
C GLY A 42 15.81 5.76 7.66
N LYS A 43 15.45 4.51 7.35
CA LYS A 43 15.94 3.79 6.17
C LYS A 43 14.92 3.87 5.03
N PRO A 44 15.32 4.20 3.80
CA PRO A 44 14.40 4.24 2.68
C PRO A 44 13.86 2.85 2.36
N VAL A 45 12.54 2.77 2.22
CA VAL A 45 11.84 1.60 1.70
C VAL A 45 11.67 1.78 0.20
N TRP A 46 12.38 0.95 -0.56
CA TRP A 46 12.36 0.94 -2.02
C TRP A 46 11.61 -0.28 -2.54
N PHE A 47 11.29 -0.28 -3.83
CA PHE A 47 10.64 -1.39 -4.52
C PHE A 47 11.41 -1.72 -5.81
N PHE A 48 11.29 -2.95 -6.29
CA PHE A 48 11.93 -3.37 -7.54
C PHE A 48 11.32 -2.63 -8.74
N PRO A 49 12.14 -2.07 -9.66
CA PRO A 49 11.66 -1.29 -10.79
C PRO A 49 11.09 -2.15 -11.93
N GLU A 50 10.47 -3.28 -11.59
CA GLU A 50 9.83 -4.19 -12.52
C GLU A 50 8.54 -3.55 -13.05
N MET A 51 8.27 -3.75 -14.34
CA MET A 51 7.12 -3.20 -15.04
C MET A 51 6.19 -4.33 -15.49
N GLU A 52 4.89 -4.11 -15.37
CA GLU A 52 3.82 -4.96 -15.90
C GLU A 52 2.93 -4.05 -16.76
N GLY A 53 3.06 -4.18 -18.08
CA GLY A 53 2.47 -3.23 -19.02
C GLY A 53 3.17 -1.87 -18.98
N ASP A 54 2.41 -0.81 -18.76
CA ASP A 54 2.88 0.58 -18.71
C ASP A 54 3.20 1.09 -17.30
N LYS A 55 3.07 0.23 -16.26
CA LYS A 55 3.22 0.62 -14.84
C LYS A 55 4.04 -0.38 -14.04
N GLU A 56 4.50 0.06 -12.87
CA GLU A 56 5.32 -0.72 -11.95
C GLU A 56 4.53 -1.93 -11.41
N SER A 57 5.14 -3.13 -11.43
CA SER A 57 4.50 -4.37 -10.95
C SER A 57 3.97 -4.24 -9.52
N ILE A 58 4.71 -3.53 -8.65
CA ILE A 58 4.28 -3.25 -7.29
C ILE A 58 2.99 -2.42 -7.23
N PHE A 59 2.76 -1.48 -8.15
CA PHE A 59 1.53 -0.69 -8.17
C PHE A 59 0.31 -1.60 -8.35
N TRP A 60 0.40 -2.57 -9.28
CA TRP A 60 -0.63 -3.58 -9.45
C TRP A 60 -0.78 -4.47 -8.22
N HIS A 61 0.29 -4.79 -7.49
CA HIS A 61 0.22 -5.62 -6.27
C HIS A 61 -0.49 -4.89 -5.13
N LEU A 62 -0.32 -3.58 -5.06
CA LEU A 62 -0.94 -2.72 -4.04
C LEU A 62 -2.42 -2.44 -4.33
N THR A 63 -2.84 -2.42 -5.60
CA THR A 63 -4.20 -2.00 -5.98
C THR A 63 -5.12 -3.14 -6.43
N HIS A 64 -4.57 -4.24 -6.94
CA HIS A 64 -5.35 -5.34 -7.49
C HIS A 64 -5.19 -6.63 -6.68
N ARG A 65 -6.12 -7.56 -6.88
CA ARG A 65 -6.07 -8.91 -6.33
C ARG A 65 -6.51 -9.92 -7.39
N GLU A 66 -5.91 -11.10 -7.36
CA GLU A 66 -6.39 -12.23 -8.14
C GLU A 66 -7.77 -12.66 -7.61
N ASP A 67 -8.74 -12.71 -8.51
CA ASP A 67 -10.05 -13.27 -8.25
C ASP A 67 -9.95 -14.79 -8.23
N LYS A 68 -10.38 -15.39 -7.12
CA LYS A 68 -10.21 -16.83 -6.88
C LYS A 68 -11.02 -17.72 -7.82
N LYS A 69 -12.05 -17.18 -8.49
CA LYS A 69 -12.93 -17.97 -9.36
C LYS A 69 -12.44 -17.96 -10.81
N THR A 70 -12.01 -16.79 -11.27
CA THR A 70 -11.61 -16.55 -12.66
C THR A 70 -10.11 -16.63 -12.87
N GLY A 71 -9.31 -16.43 -11.81
CA GLY A 71 -7.86 -16.24 -11.89
C GLY A 71 -7.47 -14.87 -12.44
N GLU A 72 -8.44 -14.00 -12.72
CA GLU A 72 -8.18 -12.67 -13.27
C GLU A 72 -7.74 -11.70 -12.17
N ARG A 73 -6.81 -10.81 -12.49
CA ARG A 73 -6.37 -9.75 -11.59
C ARG A 73 -7.30 -8.55 -11.72
N LEU A 74 -8.13 -8.33 -10.71
CA LEU A 74 -9.14 -7.27 -10.69
C LEU A 74 -8.82 -6.21 -9.62
N PRO A 75 -9.26 -4.95 -9.81
CA PRO A 75 -9.09 -3.91 -8.80
C PRO A 75 -9.75 -4.29 -7.47
N ASP A 76 -9.03 -4.14 -6.37
CA ASP A 76 -9.56 -4.32 -5.02
C ASP A 76 -9.89 -2.95 -4.43
N MET A 77 -11.18 -2.57 -4.46
CA MET A 77 -11.65 -1.26 -4.02
C MET A 77 -11.19 -0.91 -2.60
N ARG A 78 -11.15 -1.89 -1.70
CA ARG A 78 -10.74 -1.69 -0.30
C ARG A 78 -9.25 -1.42 -0.17
N ARG A 79 -8.41 -2.01 -1.03
CA ARG A 79 -6.97 -1.67 -1.11
C ARG A 79 -6.78 -0.29 -1.71
N CYS A 80 -7.46 -0.01 -2.82
CA CYS A 80 -7.39 1.28 -3.50
C CYS A 80 -7.77 2.45 -2.59
N GLU A 81 -8.87 2.34 -1.84
CA GLU A 81 -9.30 3.33 -0.83
C GLU A 81 -8.17 3.67 0.17
N ARG A 82 -7.36 2.67 0.54
CA ARG A 82 -6.32 2.76 1.56
C ARG A 82 -4.91 2.92 0.99
N LEU A 83 -4.75 3.13 -0.31
CA LEU A 83 -3.42 3.31 -0.92
C LEU A 83 -2.58 4.41 -0.23
N PRO A 84 -3.14 5.59 0.15
CA PRO A 84 -2.38 6.62 0.87
C PRO A 84 -1.90 6.19 2.25
N TRP A 85 -2.50 5.14 2.84
CA TRP A 85 -2.16 4.71 4.19
C TRP A 85 -0.80 4.03 4.25
N ILE A 86 -0.34 3.45 3.14
CA ILE A 86 0.86 2.61 3.14
C ILE A 86 2.09 3.42 3.60
N LYS A 87 2.37 4.57 2.97
CA LYS A 87 3.46 5.45 3.39
C LYS A 87 3.29 5.93 4.83
N ALA A 88 2.08 6.38 5.18
CA ALA A 88 1.78 6.87 6.52
C ALA A 88 2.05 5.81 7.61
N VAL A 89 1.64 4.56 7.38
CA VAL A 89 1.85 3.43 8.29
C VAL A 89 3.34 3.10 8.42
N ILE A 90 4.11 3.13 7.32
CA ILE A 90 5.56 2.90 7.35
C ILE A 90 6.28 3.98 8.16
N GLU A 91 5.94 5.25 7.94
CA GLU A 91 6.62 6.39 8.59
C GLU A 91 6.18 6.57 10.05
N ASN A 92 4.99 6.12 10.42
CA ASN A 92 4.46 6.19 11.78
C ASN A 92 4.65 4.89 12.59
N ARG A 93 5.57 4.01 12.19
CA ARG A 93 5.77 2.65 12.72
C ARG A 93 5.79 2.48 14.25
N ASP A 94 6.10 3.54 15.01
CA ASP A 94 6.23 3.54 16.47
C ASP A 94 4.99 4.13 17.18
N LYS A 95 3.94 4.48 16.43
CA LYS A 95 2.69 4.98 16.98
C LYS A 95 1.93 3.86 17.71
N PRO A 96 1.24 4.18 18.82
CA PRO A 96 0.57 3.19 19.65
C PRO A 96 -0.58 2.49 18.93
N GLU A 97 -1.12 3.01 17.83
CA GLU A 97 -2.17 2.36 17.04
C GLU A 97 -1.64 1.26 16.10
N LEU A 98 -0.31 1.17 15.92
CA LEU A 98 0.33 0.17 15.09
C LEU A 98 0.97 -0.94 15.92
N LEU A 99 0.88 -2.17 15.41
CA LEU A 99 1.76 -3.27 15.77
C LEU A 99 2.89 -3.34 14.74
N ASN A 100 4.08 -3.65 15.22
CA ASN A 100 5.30 -3.62 14.43
C ASN A 100 6.25 -4.72 14.90
N TRP A 101 6.41 -5.76 14.08
CA TRP A 101 7.19 -6.93 14.46
C TRP A 101 7.87 -7.59 13.25
N ASP A 102 8.96 -8.29 13.52
CA ASP A 102 9.61 -9.14 12.54
C ASP A 102 9.11 -10.58 12.69
N TYR A 103 8.89 -11.25 11.56
CA TYR A 103 8.43 -12.63 11.51
C TYR A 103 9.25 -13.42 10.50
N LYS A 104 9.62 -14.65 10.88
CA LYS A 104 10.34 -15.57 10.01
C LYS A 104 9.33 -16.42 9.22
N GLU A 105 9.29 -16.19 7.91
CA GLU A 105 8.44 -16.91 6.97
C GLU A 105 8.86 -18.37 6.80
N GLY A 106 7.97 -19.17 6.19
CA GLY A 106 8.22 -20.59 5.90
C GLY A 106 9.40 -20.84 4.95
N ASP A 107 9.76 -19.85 4.12
CA ASP A 107 10.93 -19.88 3.23
C ASP A 107 12.24 -19.47 3.94
N GLY A 108 12.17 -19.14 5.23
CA GLY A 108 13.29 -18.71 6.06
C GLY A 108 13.62 -17.22 5.96
N SER A 109 12.97 -16.46 5.08
CA SER A 109 13.08 -15.00 5.03
C SER A 109 12.49 -14.36 6.29
N VAL A 110 13.06 -13.22 6.70
CA VAL A 110 12.49 -12.41 7.79
C VAL A 110 11.78 -11.22 7.16
N LYS A 111 10.51 -11.04 7.49
CA LYS A 111 9.69 -9.92 7.03
C LYS A 111 9.26 -9.08 8.22
N THR A 112 9.31 -7.76 8.04
CA THR A 112 8.72 -6.81 8.97
C THR A 112 7.25 -6.61 8.63
N TYR A 113 6.39 -6.76 9.63
CA TYR A 113 4.95 -6.56 9.55
C TYR A 113 4.55 -5.29 10.27
N LEU A 114 3.71 -4.50 9.61
CA LEU A 114 3.04 -3.33 10.17
C LEU A 114 1.53 -3.57 10.12
N TRP A 115 0.86 -3.43 11.26
CA TRP A 115 -0.56 -3.69 11.39
C TRP A 115 -1.28 -2.61 12.16
N LEU A 116 -2.26 -1.97 11.53
CA LEU A 116 -3.14 -1.00 12.17
C LEU A 116 -4.23 -1.74 12.96
N LYS A 117 -4.28 -1.49 14.27
CA LYS A 117 -5.17 -2.18 15.23
C LYS A 117 -6.64 -1.80 15.11
#